data_AF-A0A7C3ITD3-F1
#
_entry.id   AF-A0A7C3ITD3-F1
#
_cell.length_a   1.000
_cell.length_b   1.000
_cell.length_c   1.000
_cell.angle_alpha   90.00
_cell.angle_beta   90.00
_cell.angle_gamma   90.00
#
_symmetry.space_group_name_H-M   'P 1'
#
loop_
_entity.id
_entity.type
_entity.pdbx_description
1 polymer ?
#
loop_
_entity_poly.entity_id
_entity_poly.type
_entity_poly.pdbx_seq_one_letter_code
_entity_poly.pdbx_strand_id
1 'polypeptide(L)'
;MAEFEFAQLLYVFLLAMYPVVECRGAIPFGIIAGGDPVAVFAASFIGNMLPIPFLLLLIGRIEEWIMSFKEGNAVRRWYVRYIRRIRESAKPKIERYGFWGLMLFVAVPLPLTGAWTASLVASLFGIRLSRALIAITAGVLVACVIVTALVLGLGLVL
;
A
#
# COMPACT_ATOMS: atom_id res chain seq x y z
N MET A 1 -14.29 10.45 -29.79
CA MET A 1 -13.86 10.05 -28.44
C MET A 1 -13.12 8.74 -28.62
N ALA A 2 -11.81 8.71 -28.35
CA ALA A 2 -11.05 7.47 -28.48
C ALA A 2 -11.64 6.44 -27.52
N GLU A 3 -11.95 5.24 -27.98
CA GLU A 3 -12.34 4.16 -27.09
C GLU A 3 -11.19 3.97 -26.10
N PHE A 4 -11.45 4.10 -24.80
CA PHE A 4 -10.43 3.82 -23.80
C PHE A 4 -10.15 2.33 -23.85
N GLU A 5 -9.06 1.97 -24.50
CA GLU A 5 -8.79 0.58 -24.87
C GLU A 5 -8.38 -0.24 -23.65
N PHE A 6 -8.58 -1.56 -23.74
CA PHE A 6 -8.12 -2.52 -22.74
C PHE A 6 -6.64 -2.33 -22.37
N ALA A 7 -5.79 -1.96 -23.33
CA ALA A 7 -4.38 -1.67 -23.11
C ALA A 7 -4.15 -0.51 -22.12
N GLN A 8 -5.00 0.52 -22.13
CA GLN A 8 -4.90 1.65 -21.22
C GLN A 8 -5.37 1.27 -19.80
N LEU A 9 -6.41 0.45 -19.66
CA LEU A 9 -6.80 -0.11 -18.36
C LEU A 9 -5.70 -1.00 -17.77
N LEU A 10 -5.05 -1.81 -18.61
CA LEU A 10 -3.91 -2.62 -18.19
C LEU A 10 -2.74 -1.73 -17.73
N TYR A 11 -2.48 -0.63 -18.44
CA TYR A 11 -1.46 0.32 -18.01
C TYR A 11 -1.80 0.98 -16.66
N VAL A 12 -3.05 1.40 -16.44
CA VAL A 12 -3.52 1.90 -15.13
C VAL A 12 -3.31 0.86 -14.02
N PHE A 13 -3.67 -0.39 -14.29
CA PHE A 13 -3.49 -1.51 -13.36
C PHE A 13 -2.02 -1.72 -13.00
N LEU A 14 -1.11 -1.74 -13.98
CA LEU A 14 0.33 -1.87 -13.75
C LEU A 14 0.92 -0.64 -13.05
N LEU A 15 0.46 0.55 -13.42
CA LEU A 15 0.88 1.81 -12.80
C LEU A 15 0.49 1.86 -11.32
N ALA A 16 -0.69 1.34 -10.97
CA ALA A 16 -1.16 1.24 -9.59
C ALA A 16 -0.38 0.21 -8.75
N MET A 17 0.25 -0.79 -9.37
CA MET A 17 1.15 -1.69 -8.67
C MET A 17 2.45 -1.01 -8.29
N TYR A 18 2.94 -0.06 -9.09
CA TYR A 18 4.27 0.51 -8.90
C TYR A 18 4.35 1.26 -7.56
N PRO A 19 5.40 1.04 -6.75
CA PRO A 19 5.59 1.77 -5.50
C PRO A 19 5.63 3.28 -5.74
N VAL A 20 5.23 4.08 -4.75
CA VAL A 20 5.15 5.55 -4.82
C VAL A 20 3.98 6.06 -5.67
N VAL A 21 3.72 5.46 -6.84
CA VAL A 21 2.65 5.91 -7.75
C VAL A 21 1.29 5.47 -7.22
N GLU A 22 1.10 4.16 -7.07
CA GLU A 22 -0.11 3.58 -6.47
C GLU A 22 -1.42 4.12 -7.09
N CYS A 23 -2.53 4.02 -6.36
CA CYS A 23 -3.79 4.59 -6.82
C CYS A 23 -3.78 6.12 -6.99
N ARG A 24 -2.84 6.82 -6.33
CA ARG A 24 -2.76 8.29 -6.35
C ARG A 24 -2.29 8.82 -7.69
N GLY A 25 -1.43 8.09 -8.41
CA GLY A 25 -1.03 8.44 -9.76
C GLY A 25 -1.82 7.70 -10.84
N ALA A 26 -2.22 6.44 -10.59
CA ALA A 26 -2.93 5.63 -11.57
C ALA A 26 -4.34 6.17 -11.90
N ILE A 27 -5.09 6.62 -10.88
CA ILE A 27 -6.45 7.13 -11.08
C ILE A 27 -6.45 8.45 -11.87
N PRO A 28 -5.70 9.51 -11.48
CA PRO A 28 -5.65 10.73 -12.26
C PRO A 28 -5.20 10.49 -13.69
N PHE A 29 -4.18 9.64 -13.89
CA PHE A 29 -3.71 9.29 -15.24
C PHE A 29 -4.83 8.68 -16.09
N GLY A 30 -5.53 7.66 -15.57
CA GLY A 30 -6.58 6.97 -16.31
C GLY A 30 -7.77 7.85 -16.65
N ILE A 31 -8.25 8.66 -15.69
CA ILE A 31 -9.41 9.54 -15.90
C ILE A 31 -9.05 10.69 -16.86
N ILE A 32 -7.88 11.33 -16.70
CA ILE A 32 -7.44 12.43 -17.59
C ILE A 32 -7.22 11.91 -19.02
N ALA A 33 -6.78 10.66 -19.19
CA ALA A 33 -6.66 10.00 -20.48
C ALA A 33 -8.02 9.62 -21.12
N GLY A 34 -9.15 9.96 -20.49
CA GLY A 34 -10.50 9.73 -21.02
C GLY A 34 -11.11 8.39 -20.62
N GLY A 35 -10.54 7.68 -19.65
CA GLY A 35 -11.07 6.41 -19.18
C GLY A 35 -12.33 6.55 -18.35
N ASP A 36 -13.21 5.55 -18.45
CA ASP A 36 -14.39 5.45 -17.58
C ASP A 36 -13.94 5.44 -16.10
N PRO A 37 -14.45 6.34 -15.24
CA PRO A 37 -13.98 6.46 -13.87
C PRO A 37 -14.17 5.19 -13.04
N VAL A 38 -15.22 4.40 -13.31
CA VAL A 38 -15.49 3.16 -12.58
C VAL A 38 -14.49 2.08 -12.99
N ALA A 39 -14.22 1.93 -14.28
CA ALA A 39 -13.22 1.00 -14.79
C ALA A 39 -11.80 1.36 -14.32
N VAL A 40 -11.43 2.64 -14.37
CA VAL A 40 -10.13 3.14 -13.88
C VAL A 40 -9.99 2.92 -12.37
N PHE A 41 -11.03 3.21 -11.59
CA PHE A 41 -11.07 2.92 -10.15
C PHE A 41 -10.82 1.43 -9.88
N ALA A 42 -11.55 0.54 -10.56
CA ALA A 42 -11.45 -0.89 -10.34
C ALA A 42 -10.05 -1.41 -10.72
N ALA A 43 -9.55 -1.04 -11.91
CA ALA A 43 -8.21 -1.41 -12.36
C ALA A 43 -7.14 -0.92 -11.38
N SER A 44 -7.24 0.33 -10.92
CA SER A 44 -6.31 0.90 -9.96
C SER A 44 -6.37 0.21 -8.60
N PHE A 45 -7.58 -0.06 -8.07
CA PHE A 45 -7.74 -0.72 -6.77
C PHE A 45 -7.16 -2.14 -6.79
N ILE A 46 -7.51 -2.94 -7.81
CA ILE A 46 -7.04 -4.32 -7.93
C ILE A 46 -5.52 -4.34 -8.17
N GLY A 47 -5.02 -3.47 -9.04
CA GLY A 47 -3.60 -3.32 -9.30
C GLY A 47 -2.82 -2.95 -8.05
N ASN A 48 -3.31 -1.98 -7.28
CA ASN A 48 -2.65 -1.56 -6.04
C ASN A 48 -2.67 -2.65 -4.96
N MET A 49 -3.72 -3.45 -4.88
CA MET A 49 -3.84 -4.55 -3.92
C MET A 49 -3.02 -5.78 -4.29
N LEU A 50 -2.78 -6.04 -5.58
CA LEU A 50 -2.06 -7.23 -6.04
C LEU A 50 -0.70 -7.44 -5.35
N PRO A 51 0.22 -6.46 -5.25
CA PRO A 51 1.52 -6.67 -4.61
C PRO A 51 1.44 -6.85 -3.09
N ILE A 52 0.36 -6.42 -2.43
CA ILE A 52 0.29 -6.29 -0.97
C ILE A 52 0.40 -7.62 -0.22
N PRO A 53 -0.34 -8.69 -0.57
CA PRO A 53 -0.14 -10.00 0.05
C PRO A 53 1.30 -10.52 -0.11
N PHE A 54 1.90 -10.33 -1.28
CA PHE A 54 3.26 -10.78 -1.55
C PHE A 54 4.28 -10.00 -0.73
N LEU A 55 4.14 -8.68 -0.62
CA LEU A 55 5.03 -7.86 0.21
C LEU A 55 4.97 -8.28 1.68
N LEU A 56 3.76 -8.41 2.23
CA LEU A 56 3.58 -8.80 3.63
C LEU A 56 4.24 -10.16 3.94
N LEU A 57 4.04 -11.14 3.05
CA LEU A 57 4.63 -12.48 3.17
C LEU A 57 6.15 -12.48 2.96
N LEU A 58 6.64 -11.77 1.93
CA LEU A 58 8.06 -11.73 1.59
C LEU A 58 8.89 -11.12 2.72
N ILE A 59 8.40 -10.04 3.34
CA ILE A 59 9.10 -9.41 4.46
C ILE A 59 9.16 -10.36 5.66
N GLY A 60 8.05 -11.05 5.98
CA GLY A 60 8.05 -12.06 7.03
C GLY A 60 9.04 -13.19 6.75
N ARG A 61 9.11 -13.65 5.49
CA ARG A 61 10.05 -14.69 5.07
C ARG A 61 11.51 -14.25 5.15
N ILE A 62 11.80 -12.99 4.81
CA ILE A 62 13.14 -12.39 4.97
C ILE A 62 13.52 -12.33 6.46
N GLU A 63 12.59 -11.94 7.34
CA GLU A 63 12.83 -11.93 8.79
C GLU A 63 13.16 -13.33 9.31
N GLU A 64 12.37 -14.35 8.95
CA GLU A 64 12.64 -15.75 9.31
C GLU A 64 14.01 -16.23 8.81
N TRP A 65 14.36 -15.87 7.57
CA TRP A 65 15.66 -16.21 7.00
C TRP A 65 16.82 -15.57 7.78
N ILE A 66 16.72 -14.29 8.12
CA ILE A 66 17.73 -13.61 8.95
C ILE A 66 17.83 -14.28 10.34
N MET A 67 16.70 -14.67 10.92
CA MET A 67 16.64 -15.31 12.23
C MET A 67 17.19 -16.73 12.25
N SER A 68 17.27 -17.40 11.09
CA SER A 68 17.89 -18.73 10.94
C SER A 68 19.42 -18.72 11.07
N PHE A 69 20.07 -17.55 10.99
CA PHE A 69 21.52 -17.46 11.17
C PHE A 69 21.94 -17.72 12.62
N LYS A 70 23.16 -18.23 12.81
CA LYS A 70 23.75 -18.44 14.14
C LYS A 70 23.76 -17.14 14.95
N GLU A 71 23.66 -17.25 16.27
CA GLU A 71 23.61 -16.07 17.17
C GLU A 71 24.84 -15.16 17.06
N GLY A 72 25.99 -15.75 16.71
CA GLY A 72 27.25 -15.06 16.43
C GLY A 72 27.31 -14.31 15.09
N ASN A 73 26.29 -14.37 14.25
CA ASN A 73 26.29 -13.73 12.94
C ASN A 73 26.07 -12.20 13.05
N ALA A 74 26.90 -11.41 12.35
CA ALA A 74 26.84 -9.95 12.39
C ALA A 74 25.51 -9.39 11.86
N VAL A 75 24.94 -9.97 10.79
CA VAL A 75 23.68 -9.55 10.17
C VAL A 75 22.52 -9.76 11.15
N ARG A 76 22.39 -10.97 11.74
CA ARG A 76 21.34 -11.25 12.73
C ARG A 76 21.44 -10.33 13.93
N ARG A 77 22.64 -10.13 14.48
CA ARG A 77 22.84 -9.22 15.64
C ARG A 77 22.46 -7.78 15.30
N TRP A 78 22.86 -7.29 14.14
CA TRP A 78 22.52 -5.94 13.70
C TRP A 78 21.00 -5.80 13.52
N TYR A 79 20.37 -6.74 12.80
CA TYR A 79 18.93 -6.76 12.56
C TYR A 79 18.14 -6.78 13.87
N VAL A 80 18.44 -7.71 14.79
CA VAL A 80 17.77 -7.82 16.09
C VAL A 80 17.93 -6.52 16.88
N ARG A 81 19.13 -5.93 16.92
CA ARG A 81 19.35 -4.68 17.65
C ARG A 81 18.57 -3.51 17.06
N TYR A 82 18.54 -3.40 15.74
CA TYR A 82 17.86 -2.32 15.04
C TYR A 82 16.32 -2.44 15.15
N ILE A 83 15.79 -3.62 14.82
CA ILE A 83 14.35 -3.90 14.83
C ILE A 83 13.79 -3.89 16.25
N ARG A 84 14.52 -4.35 17.27
CA ARG A 84 14.06 -4.30 18.66
C ARG A 84 13.74 -2.88 19.11
N ARG A 85 14.63 -1.92 18.84
CA ARG A 85 14.43 -0.50 19.18
C ARG A 85 13.19 0.07 18.48
N ILE A 86 13.02 -0.26 17.20
CA ILE A 86 11.87 0.18 16.40
C ILE A 86 10.57 -0.42 16.93
N ARG A 87 10.54 -1.73 17.22
CA ARG A 87 9.37 -2.40 17.78
C ARG A 87 9.01 -1.89 19.17
N GLU A 88 9.98 -1.72 20.06
CA GLU A 88 9.76 -1.22 21.43
C GLU A 88 9.17 0.19 21.43
N SER A 89 9.72 1.09 20.61
CA SER A 89 9.21 2.46 20.48
C SER A 89 7.83 2.57 19.81
N ALA A 90 7.50 1.64 18.92
CA ALA A 90 6.21 1.62 18.23
C ALA A 90 5.12 0.83 18.97
N LYS A 91 5.48 -0.08 19.88
CA LYS A 91 4.54 -0.98 20.58
C LYS A 91 3.31 -0.27 21.17
N PRO A 92 3.45 0.85 21.93
CA PRO A 92 2.28 1.55 22.47
C PRO A 92 1.36 2.11 21.37
N LYS A 93 1.92 2.55 20.24
CA LYS A 93 1.16 3.06 19.10
C LYS A 93 0.43 1.94 18.37
N ILE A 94 1.06 0.77 18.22
CA ILE A 94 0.46 -0.40 17.58
C ILE A 94 -0.66 -0.97 18.46
N GLU A 95 -0.48 -1.05 19.77
CA GLU A 95 -1.52 -1.55 20.68
C GLU A 95 -2.74 -0.62 20.69
N ARG A 96 -2.51 0.70 20.63
CA ARG A 96 -3.59 1.69 20.64
C ARG A 96 -4.26 1.90 19.29
N TYR A 97 -3.49 1.86 18.20
CA TYR A 97 -3.95 2.26 16.86
C TYR A 97 -3.72 1.20 15.78
N GLY A 98 -3.21 0.01 16.07
CA GLY A 98 -2.65 -0.90 15.06
C GLY A 98 -3.49 -1.07 13.79
N PHE A 99 -4.76 -1.46 13.91
CA PHE A 99 -5.65 -1.58 12.75
C PHE A 99 -6.07 -0.22 12.18
N TRP A 100 -6.67 0.64 13.01
CA TRP A 100 -7.26 1.92 12.59
C TRP A 100 -6.22 2.92 12.08
N GLY A 101 -5.08 3.01 12.75
CA GLY A 101 -3.94 3.82 12.37
C GLY A 101 -3.31 3.36 11.06
N LEU A 102 -3.20 2.05 10.82
CA LEU A 102 -2.73 1.54 9.53
C LEU A 102 -3.72 1.85 8.41
N MET A 103 -5.02 1.65 8.66
CA MET A 103 -6.08 1.98 7.70
C MET A 103 -6.08 3.48 7.37
N LEU A 104 -6.07 4.36 8.38
CA LEU A 104 -6.05 5.81 8.21
C LEU A 104 -4.77 6.30 7.53
N PHE A 105 -3.62 5.70 7.86
CA PHE A 105 -2.35 5.97 7.19
C PHE A 105 -2.50 5.73 5.69
N VAL A 106 -3.05 4.58 5.27
CA VAL A 106 -3.26 4.24 3.86
C VAL A 106 -4.35 5.09 3.20
N ALA A 107 -5.41 5.43 3.93
CA ALA A 107 -6.57 6.15 3.42
C ALA A 107 -6.23 7.58 2.95
N VAL A 108 -5.25 8.20 3.60
CA VAL A 108 -4.79 9.52 3.23
C VAL A 108 -3.99 9.41 1.92
N PRO A 109 -4.41 10.09 0.82
CA PRO A 109 -3.76 9.98 -0.47
C PRO A 109 -2.53 10.91 -0.56
N LEU A 110 -1.67 10.90 0.47
CA LEU A 110 -0.41 11.62 0.46
C LEU A 110 0.71 10.78 -0.16
N PRO A 111 1.78 11.42 -0.67
CA PRO A 111 3.01 10.70 -0.99
C PRO A 111 3.52 10.00 0.27
N LEU A 112 4.05 8.78 0.12
CA LEU A 112 4.63 7.93 1.17
C LEU A 112 3.65 7.25 2.14
N THR A 113 2.37 7.60 2.19
CA THR A 113 1.39 6.98 3.09
C THR A 113 0.56 5.90 2.41
N GLY A 114 1.17 5.14 1.50
CA GLY A 114 0.49 4.15 0.66
C GLY A 114 0.50 2.72 1.18
N ALA A 115 -0.07 1.82 0.38
CA ALA A 115 -0.21 0.41 0.71
C ALA A 115 1.15 -0.30 0.79
N TRP A 116 2.11 0.13 -0.03
CA TRP A 116 3.49 -0.37 0.00
C TRP A 116 4.19 -0.08 1.33
N THR A 117 4.17 1.18 1.77
CA THR A 117 4.80 1.58 3.04
C THR A 117 4.04 1.01 4.24
N ALA A 118 2.71 0.94 4.17
CA ALA A 118 1.89 0.28 5.17
C ALA A 118 2.21 -1.22 5.29
N SER A 119 2.48 -1.91 4.18
CA SER A 119 2.90 -3.32 4.20
C SER A 119 4.24 -3.50 4.93
N LEU A 120 5.22 -2.63 4.63
CA LEU A 120 6.50 -2.61 5.34
C LEU A 120 6.31 -2.37 6.84
N VAL A 121 5.54 -1.35 7.19
CA VAL A 121 5.21 -0.99 8.58
C VAL A 121 4.52 -2.15 9.29
N ALA A 122 3.51 -2.77 8.68
CA ALA A 122 2.76 -3.86 9.26
C ALA A 122 3.62 -5.10 9.53
N SER A 123 4.45 -5.50 8.56
CA SER A 123 5.36 -6.64 8.72
C SER A 123 6.46 -6.36 9.75
N LEU A 124 7.07 -5.17 9.72
CA LEU A 124 8.09 -4.79 10.70
C LEU A 124 7.55 -4.77 12.13
N PHE A 125 6.27 -4.43 12.31
CA PHE A 125 5.62 -4.37 13.60
C PHE A 125 4.90 -5.65 14.03
N GLY A 126 4.99 -6.73 13.22
CA GLY A 126 4.38 -8.01 13.56
C GLY A 126 2.85 -7.96 13.62
N ILE A 127 2.22 -7.06 12.86
CA ILE A 127 0.77 -7.05 12.72
C ILE A 127 0.37 -8.35 11.99
N ARG A 128 -0.62 -9.08 12.53
CA ARG A 128 -1.12 -10.31 11.91
C ARG A 128 -1.51 -10.04 10.44
N LEU A 129 -1.04 -10.90 9.53
CA LEU A 129 -1.25 -10.78 8.08
C LEU A 129 -2.71 -10.45 7.71
N SER A 130 -3.68 -11.17 8.28
CA SER A 130 -5.11 -10.94 8.00
C SER A 130 -5.58 -9.54 8.44
N ARG A 131 -5.14 -9.07 9.60
CA ARG A 131 -5.49 -7.73 10.09
C ARG A 131 -4.82 -6.63 9.25
N ALA A 132 -3.56 -6.83 8.87
CA ALA A 132 -2.83 -5.92 8.00
C ALA A 132 -3.51 -5.82 6.63
N LEU A 133 -3.84 -6.96 6.01
CA LEU A 133 -4.57 -7.00 4.74
C LEU A 133 -5.90 -6.26 4.82
N ILE A 134 -6.74 -6.55 5.81
CA ILE A 134 -8.05 -5.87 5.93
C ILE A 134 -7.88 -4.35 6.11
N ALA A 135 -6.95 -3.93 6.97
CA ALA A 135 -6.69 -2.50 7.21
C ALA A 135 -6.19 -1.79 5.95
N ILE A 136 -5.23 -2.40 5.24
CA ILE A 136 -4.66 -1.84 4.00
C ILE A 136 -5.73 -1.81 2.92
N THR A 137 -6.48 -2.88 2.70
CA THR A 137 -7.59 -2.92 1.72
C THR A 137 -8.61 -1.83 1.98
N ALA A 138 -9.05 -1.67 3.23
CA ALA A 138 -10.00 -0.61 3.60
C ALA A 138 -9.41 0.79 3.37
N GLY A 139 -8.14 1.00 3.71
CA GLY A 139 -7.44 2.25 3.44
C GLY A 139 -7.31 2.54 1.94
N VAL A 140 -6.89 1.56 1.13
CA VAL A 140 -6.76 1.72 -0.33
C VAL A 140 -8.11 2.04 -0.95
N LEU A 141 -9.19 1.39 -0.50
CA LEU A 141 -10.54 1.67 -0.98
C LEU A 141 -10.92 3.14 -0.73
N VAL A 142 -10.71 3.62 0.50
CA VAL A 142 -10.98 5.03 0.86
C VAL A 142 -10.10 5.98 0.05
N ALA A 143 -8.80 5.68 -0.10
CA ALA A 143 -7.89 6.49 -0.90
C ALA A 143 -8.33 6.56 -2.37
N CYS A 144 -8.73 5.44 -2.98
CA CYS A 144 -9.23 5.40 -4.35
C CYS A 144 -10.49 6.26 -4.50
N VAL A 145 -11.42 6.20 -3.53
CA VAL A 145 -12.65 7.01 -3.54
C VAL A 145 -12.31 8.49 -3.46
N ILE A 146 -11.44 8.89 -2.53
CA ILE A 146 -11.02 10.28 -2.37
C ILE A 146 -10.34 10.80 -3.65
N VAL A 147 -9.38 10.07 -4.20
CA VAL A 147 -8.65 10.49 -5.40
C VAL A 147 -9.58 10.58 -6.61
N THR A 148 -10.47 9.61 -6.79
CA THR A 148 -11.46 9.64 -7.89
C THR A 148 -12.38 10.85 -7.77
N ALA A 149 -12.92 11.10 -6.56
CA ALA A 149 -13.78 12.25 -6.31
C ALA A 149 -13.06 13.58 -6.54
N LEU A 150 -11.79 13.69 -6.13
CA LEU A 150 -10.97 14.88 -6.38
C LEU A 150 -10.76 15.11 -7.88
N VAL A 151 -10.42 14.08 -8.65
CA VAL A 151 -10.16 14.20 -10.09
C VAL A 151 -11.45 14.55 -10.84
N LEU A 152 -12.57 13.90 -10.54
CA LEU A 152 -13.85 14.22 -11.15
C LEU A 152 -14.35 15.61 -10.77
N GLY A 153 -14.22 15.99 -9.50
CA GLY A 153 -14.56 17.33 -9.03
C GLY A 153 -13.72 18.42 -9.71
N LEU A 154 -12.41 18.21 -9.88
CA LEU A 154 -11.55 19.13 -10.63
C LEU A 154 -11.90 19.16 -12.13
N GLY A 155 -12.20 18.00 -12.73
CA GLY A 155 -12.59 17.91 -14.13
C GLY A 155 -13.94 18.53 -14.47
N LEU A 156 -14.84 18.68 -13.48
CA LEU A 156 -16.10 19.42 -13.62
C LEU A 156 -15.92 20.95 -13.54
N VAL A 157 -14.78 21.42 -13.05
CA VAL A 157 -14.48 22.85 -12.83
C VAL A 157 -13.61 23.44 -13.96
N LEU A 158 -13.03 22.60 -14.81
CA LEU A 158 -12.25 22.97 -16.00
C LEU A 158 -13.12 22.88 -17.27
#